data_AF-X1F8Z3-F1
#
_entry.id   AF-X1F8Z3-F1
#
_cell.length_a   1.000
_cell.length_b   1.000
_cell.length_c   1.000
_cell.angle_alpha   90.00
_cell.angle_beta   90.00
_cell.angle_gamma   90.00
#
_symmetry.space_group_name_H-M   'P 1'
#
loop_
_entity.id
_entity.type
_entity.pdbx_description
1 polymer ?
#
loop_
_entity_poly.entity_id
_entity_poly.type
_entity_poly.pdbx_seq_one_letter_code
_entity_poly.pdbx_strand_id
1 'polypeptide(L)'
;MFSILIKNIKEIVTMDSERTRLKSCSLLIKDNKISKIACDIKFPAEEIIDGSDYFLYPGLINTHHHFYQTLTRNIPQVQNV
;
A
#
# COMPACT_ATOMS: atom_id res chain seq x y z
N MET A 1 10.21 -14.98 11.79
CA MET A 1 8.99 -14.19 11.55
C MET A 1 9.47 -12.87 11.01
N PHE A 2 9.14 -12.51 9.77
CA PHE A 2 9.73 -11.35 9.10
C PHE A 2 8.89 -10.11 9.37
N SER A 3 9.49 -8.95 9.55
CA SER A 3 8.77 -7.71 9.83
C SER A 3 9.34 -6.52 9.07
N ILE A 4 8.43 -5.63 8.71
CA ILE A 4 8.72 -4.40 7.97
C ILE A 4 8.15 -3.24 8.78
N LEU A 5 8.95 -2.22 9.04
CA LEU A 5 8.51 -0.96 9.61
C LEU A 5 8.63 0.15 8.57
N ILE A 6 7.49 0.69 8.13
CA ILE A 6 7.46 1.91 7.33
C ILE A 6 7.30 3.08 8.30
N LYS A 7 8.36 3.86 8.50
CA LYS A 7 8.41 4.95 9.49
C LYS A 7 8.07 6.31 8.88
N ASN A 8 7.60 7.23 9.72
CA ASN A 8 7.46 8.65 9.40
C ASN A 8 6.60 8.96 8.16
N ILE A 9 5.63 8.12 7.81
CA ILE A 9 4.84 8.28 6.59
C ILE A 9 4.17 9.66 6.59
N LYS A 10 4.34 10.42 5.49
CA LYS A 10 3.81 11.78 5.34
C LYS A 10 2.34 11.84 5.74
N GLU A 11 1.55 10.92 5.17
CA GLU A 11 0.18 10.70 5.57
C GLU A 11 -0.31 9.30 5.19
N ILE A 12 -0.99 8.65 6.13
CA ILE A 12 -1.64 7.35 5.96
C ILE A 12 -3.13 7.58 5.79
N VAL A 13 -3.70 7.13 4.68
CA VAL A 13 -5.15 7.10 4.44
C VAL A 13 -5.63 5.69 4.74
N THR A 14 -6.50 5.50 5.74
CA THR A 14 -6.89 4.14 6.18
C THR A 14 -8.09 3.57 5.42
N MET A 15 -8.98 4.45 4.95
CA MET A 15 -10.30 4.08 4.42
C MET A 15 -11.16 3.25 5.39
N ASP A 16 -10.93 3.38 6.71
CA ASP A 16 -11.87 2.87 7.73
C ASP A 16 -13.22 3.63 7.70
N SER A 17 -14.15 3.25 8.58
CA SER A 17 -15.50 3.85 8.63
C SER A 17 -15.47 5.36 8.87
N GLU A 18 -14.50 5.83 9.65
CA GLU A 18 -14.35 7.24 10.03
C GLU A 18 -13.50 8.04 9.04
N ARG A 19 -12.99 7.40 7.97
CA ARG A 19 -12.07 7.99 6.99
C ARG A 19 -10.83 8.58 7.66
N THR A 20 -10.28 7.87 8.66
CA THR A 20 -9.13 8.34 9.43
C THR A 20 -7.92 8.63 8.53
N ARG A 21 -7.26 9.75 8.80
CA ARG A 21 -6.01 10.17 8.17
C ARG A 21 -4.97 10.47 9.25
N LEU A 22 -3.80 9.85 9.14
CA LEU A 22 -2.74 9.95 10.15
C LEU A 22 -1.49 10.55 9.52
N LYS A 23 -1.03 11.68 10.05
CA LYS A 23 0.15 12.40 9.55
C LYS A 23 1.39 12.06 10.36
N SER A 24 2.52 11.88 9.69
CA SER A 24 3.81 11.58 10.32
C SER A 24 3.74 10.34 11.23
N CYS A 25 2.99 9.31 10.82
CA CYS A 25 2.83 8.08 11.58
C CYS A 25 3.48 6.89 10.86
N SER A 26 3.55 5.74 11.53
CA SER A 26 4.26 4.57 11.03
C SER A 26 3.34 3.35 10.95
N LEU A 27 3.71 2.39 10.11
CA LEU A 27 3.00 1.13 9.93
C LEU A 27 3.97 -0.05 10.12
N LEU A 28 3.64 -0.95 11.03
CA LEU A 28 4.38 -2.19 11.28
C LEU A 28 3.64 -3.37 10.63
N ILE A 29 4.35 -4.09 9.77
CA ILE A 29 3.91 -5.33 9.16
C ILE A 29 4.65 -6.48 9.82
N LYS A 30 3.93 -7.54 10.15
CA LYS A 30 4.50 -8.81 10.59
C LYS A 30 3.99 -9.91 9.67
N ASP A 31 4.92 -10.60 9.04
CA ASP A 31 4.70 -11.54 7.94
C ASP A 31 3.81 -10.91 6.85
N ASN A 32 2.53 -11.29 6.76
CA ASN A 32 1.57 -10.80 5.77
C ASN A 32 0.43 -9.97 6.35
N LYS A 33 0.56 -9.49 7.59
CA LYS A 33 -0.49 -8.72 8.28
C LYS A 33 0.03 -7.39 8.80
N ILE A 34 -0.81 -6.37 8.69
CA ILE A 34 -0.62 -5.11 9.40
C ILE A 34 -0.78 -5.39 10.89
N SER A 35 0.30 -5.25 11.66
CA SER A 35 0.32 -5.51 13.09
C SER A 35 -0.02 -4.27 13.91
N LYS A 36 0.38 -3.08 13.44
CA LYS A 36 0.15 -1.81 14.15
C LYS A 36 0.26 -0.61 13.22
N ILE A 37 -0.57 0.39 13.47
CA ILE A 37 -0.42 1.74 12.92
C ILE A 37 -0.37 2.69 14.11
N ALA A 38 0.70 3.46 14.26
CA ALA A 38 0.88 4.42 15.36
C ALA A 38 2.00 5.41 15.02
N CYS A 39 2.02 6.57 15.68
CA CYS A 39 2.96 7.63 15.34
C CYS A 39 4.34 7.49 15.99
N ASP A 40 4.43 6.74 17.09
CA ASP A 40 5.70 6.35 17.71
C ASP A 40 5.75 4.81 17.80
N ILE A 41 6.30 4.17 16.78
CA ILE A 41 6.58 2.73 16.78
C ILE A 41 8.08 2.54 16.96
N LYS A 42 8.48 2.10 18.14
CA LYS A 42 9.85 1.62 18.41
C LYS A 42 9.84 0.10 18.31
N PHE A 43 10.30 -0.42 17.18
CA PHE A 43 10.39 -1.86 16.93
C PHE A 43 11.60 -2.16 16.05
N PRO A 44 12.49 -3.10 16.44
CA PRO A 44 13.63 -3.50 15.63
C PRO A 44 13.15 -4.45 14.52
N ALA A 45 12.56 -3.90 13.47
CA ALA A 45 12.14 -4.67 12.30
C ALA A 45 13.35 -5.11 11.46
N GLU A 46 13.23 -6.23 10.77
CA GLU A 46 14.25 -6.71 9.82
C GLU A 46 14.42 -5.76 8.64
N GLU A 47 13.33 -5.12 8.21
CA GLU A 47 13.34 -4.09 7.16
C GLU A 47 12.72 -2.79 7.65
N ILE A 48 13.38 -1.66 7.36
CA ILE A 48 12.90 -0.33 7.71
C ILE A 48 12.86 0.53 6.44
N ILE A 49 11.69 1.08 6.15
CA ILE A 49 11.44 1.96 5.00
C ILE A 49 11.14 3.36 5.55
N ASP A 50 11.79 4.38 5.00
CA ASP A 50 11.48 5.78 5.32
C ASP A 50 10.35 6.30 4.42
N GLY A 51 9.20 6.55 5.01
CA GLY A 51 7.99 7.04 4.35
C GLY A 51 7.83 8.56 4.36
N SER A 52 8.83 9.33 4.82
CA SER A 52 8.70 10.78 5.09
C SER A 52 8.15 11.60 3.91
N ASP A 53 8.44 11.20 2.68
CA ASP A 53 7.97 11.89 1.47
C ASP A 53 6.77 11.22 0.80
N TYR A 54 6.28 10.10 1.35
CA TYR A 54 5.30 9.24 0.71
C TYR A 54 3.94 9.24 1.42
N PHE A 55 2.90 9.12 0.62
CA PHE A 55 1.55 8.82 1.09
C PHE A 55 1.35 7.31 1.12
N LEU A 56 0.80 6.78 2.21
CA LEU A 56 0.40 5.37 2.30
C LEU A 56 -1.11 5.26 2.08
N TYR A 57 -1.48 4.36 1.17
CA TYR A 57 -2.86 4.10 0.79
C TYR A 57 -3.11 2.58 0.78
N PRO A 58 -4.34 2.09 1.03
CA PRO A 58 -4.63 0.66 0.92
C PRO A 58 -4.36 0.18 -0.51
N GLY A 59 -3.87 -1.05 -0.65
CA GLY A 59 -3.63 -1.63 -1.97
C GLY A 59 -4.90 -1.59 -2.83
N LEU A 60 -4.78 -1.11 -4.06
CA LEU A 60 -5.92 -1.04 -4.97
C LEU A 60 -6.39 -2.44 -5.33
N ILE A 61 -7.71 -2.65 -5.31
CA ILE A 61 -8.33 -3.90 -5.74
C ILE A 61 -8.86 -3.69 -7.16
N ASN A 62 -8.23 -4.34 -8.13
CA ASN A 62 -8.76 -4.39 -9.49
C ASN A 62 -9.79 -5.53 -9.58
N THR A 63 -11.07 -5.17 -9.76
CA THR A 63 -12.18 -6.13 -9.75
C THR A 63 -12.46 -6.76 -11.11
N HIS A 64 -11.87 -6.25 -12.19
CA HIS A 64 -12.12 -6.74 -13.54
C HIS A 64 -10.92 -6.49 -14.45
N HIS A 65 -10.47 -7.52 -15.17
CA HIS A 65 -9.41 -7.37 -16.16
C HIS A 65 -9.50 -8.44 -17.24
N HIS A 66 -9.26 -8.05 -18.49
CA HIS A 66 -9.02 -8.99 -19.59
C HIS A 66 -7.52 -9.07 -19.86
N PHE A 67 -6.81 -9.84 -19.03
CA PHE A 67 -5.35 -9.84 -19.02
C PHE A 67 -4.72 -10.16 -20.38
N TYR A 68 -5.32 -11.10 -21.12
CA TYR A 68 -4.82 -11.50 -22.44
C TYR A 68 -4.81 -10.36 -23.47
N GLN A 69 -5.69 -9.36 -23.34
CA GLN A 69 -5.74 -8.19 -24.23
C GLN A 69 -4.50 -7.29 -24.10
N THR A 70 -3.63 -7.54 -23.10
CA THR A 70 -2.32 -6.88 -23.00
C THR A 70 -1.45 -7.14 -24.22
N LEU A 71 -1.57 -8.32 -24.83
CA LEU A 71 -0.78 -8.71 -26.03
C LEU A 71 -1.22 -7.98 -27.29
N THR A 72 -2.42 -7.39 -27.29
CA THR A 72 -3.06 -6.79 -28.46
C THR A 72 -3.37 -5.31 -28.27
N ARG A 73 -2.73 -4.65 -27.30
CA ARG A 73 -2.88 -3.20 -27.09
C ARG A 73 -2.52 -2.44 -28.36
N ASN A 74 -3.40 -1.55 -28.79
CA ASN A 74 -3.21 -0.67 -29.94
C ASN A 74 -3.07 -1.39 -31.30
N ILE A 75 -3.68 -2.57 -31.45
CA ILE A 75 -3.80 -3.27 -32.75
C ILE A 75 -5.24 -3.08 -33.27
N PRO A 76 -5.47 -2.26 -34.31
CA PRO A 76 -6.83 -1.89 -34.76
C PRO A 76 -7.77 -3.08 -35.04
N GLN A 77 -7.24 -4.16 -35.60
CA GLN A 77 -7.99 -5.34 -36.05
C GLN A 77 -8.66 -6.12 -34.90
N VAL A 78 -8.23 -5.91 -33.66
CA VAL A 78 -8.64 -6.69 -32.49
C VAL A 78 -9.19 -5.81 -31.35
N GLN A 79 -9.51 -4.55 -31.64
CA GLN A 79 -10.13 -3.62 -30.67
C GLN A 79 -11.67 -3.62 -30.72
N ASN A 80 -12.29 -4.20 -31.74
CA ASN A 80 -13.76 -4.19 -31.91
C ASN A 80 -14.45 -5.35 -31.15
N VAL A 81 -13.95 -5.67 -29.95
CA VAL A 81 -14.55 -6.67 -29.05
C VAL A 81 -15.63 -6.05 -28.19
#